data_AF-A0A2S9GCL5-F1
#
_entry.id   AF-A0A2S9GCL5-F1
#
_cell.length_a   1.000
_cell.length_b   1.000
_cell.length_c   1.000
_cell.angle_alpha   90.00
_cell.angle_beta   90.00
_cell.angle_gamma   90.00
#
_symmetry.space_group_name_H-M   'P 1'
#
loop_
_entity.id
_entity.type
_entity.pdbx_description
1 polymer ?
#
loop_
_entity_poly.entity_id
_entity_poly.type
_entity_poly.pdbx_seq_one_letter_code
_entity_poly.pdbx_strand_id
1 'polypeptide(L)'
;LWFTGGIFVDDNGRRFVNESAAYDRLGRAVLAAMDEDKVTLPVWMVYDDSEGGVPPVKATNVSMVEPEKYVAAGLWRTADTLEEL
;
A
#
# COMPACT_ATOMS: atom_id res chain seq x y z
N LEU A 1 5.70 10.35 -7.86
CA LEU A 1 5.64 9.03 -7.18
C LEU A 1 5.21 8.04 -8.25
N TRP A 2 6.05 7.08 -8.61
CA TRP A 2 5.73 6.04 -9.59
C TRP A 2 5.75 4.71 -8.85
N PHE A 3 4.57 4.11 -8.63
CA PHE A 3 4.46 2.75 -8.15
C PHE A 3 4.59 1.82 -9.36
N THR A 4 5.61 0.96 -9.35
CA THR A 4 5.86 -0.02 -10.42
C THR A 4 5.04 -1.29 -10.25
N GLY A 5 4.38 -1.46 -9.10
CA GLY A 5 3.52 -2.60 -8.80
C GLY A 5 2.78 -2.43 -7.47
N GLY A 6 2.07 -3.48 -7.07
CA GLY A 6 1.25 -3.48 -5.85
C GLY A 6 -0.16 -2.92 -6.06
N ILE A 7 -1.07 -3.34 -5.19
CA ILE A 7 -2.46 -2.91 -5.18
C ILE A 7 -2.81 -2.29 -3.84
N PHE A 8 -3.63 -1.23 -3.87
CA PHE A 8 -4.21 -0.67 -2.66
C PHE A 8 -5.55 -1.31 -2.40
N VAL A 9 -5.71 -1.87 -1.19
CA VAL A 9 -6.93 -2.54 -0.75
C VAL A 9 -7.52 -1.83 0.47
N ASP A 10 -8.85 -1.86 0.55
CA ASP A 10 -9.58 -1.43 1.75
C ASP A 10 -9.58 -2.53 2.83
N ASP A 11 -10.26 -2.26 3.95
CA ASP A 11 -10.47 -3.21 5.06
C ASP A 11 -11.10 -4.54 4.60
N ASN A 12 -11.91 -4.53 3.54
CA ASN A 12 -12.52 -5.72 2.94
C ASN A 12 -11.65 -6.38 1.86
N GLY A 13 -10.42 -5.94 1.64
CA GLY A 13 -9.53 -6.49 0.63
C GLY A 13 -9.91 -6.12 -0.82
N ARG A 14 -10.74 -5.09 -1.04
CA ARG A 14 -11.16 -4.67 -2.38
C ARG A 14 -10.33 -3.50 -2.86
N ARG A 15 -10.05 -3.51 -4.17
CA ARG A 15 -9.33 -2.42 -4.83
C ARG A 15 -10.24 -1.23 -5.02
N PHE A 16 -9.80 -0.05 -4.57
CA PHE A 16 -10.60 1.18 -4.61
C PHE A 16 -9.91 2.35 -5.33
N VAL A 17 -8.63 2.24 -5.68
CA VAL A 17 -7.88 3.29 -6.39
C VAL A 17 -7.07 2.75 -7.56
N ASN A 18 -6.70 3.65 -8.47
CA ASN A 18 -5.72 3.39 -9.51
C ASN A 18 -4.33 3.76 -8.99
N GLU A 19 -3.48 2.75 -8.84
CA GLU A 19 -2.15 2.84 -8.23
C GLU A 19 -1.11 3.53 -9.15
N SER A 20 -1.41 3.63 -10.45
CA SER A 20 -0.61 4.39 -11.43
C SER A 20 -0.97 5.88 -11.47
N ALA A 21 -1.97 6.31 -10.70
CA ALA A 21 -2.33 7.72 -10.62
C ALA A 21 -1.28 8.53 -9.85
N ALA A 22 -1.18 9.83 -10.16
CA ALA A 22 -0.36 10.74 -9.37
C ALA A 22 -0.77 10.69 -7.89
N TYR A 23 0.20 10.79 -6.97
CA TYR A 23 -0.03 10.69 -5.51
C TYR A 23 -1.16 11.61 -5.00
N ASP A 24 -1.26 12.83 -5.54
CA ASP A 24 -2.36 13.76 -5.23
C ASP A 24 -3.74 13.16 -5.59
N ARG A 25 -3.87 12.50 -6.74
CA ARG A 25 -5.12 11.84 -7.15
C ARG A 25 -5.42 10.62 -6.30
N LEU A 26 -4.40 9.84 -5.93
CA LEU A 26 -4.58 8.69 -5.04
C LEU A 26 -5.06 9.16 -3.66
N GLY A 27 -4.43 10.17 -3.08
CA GLY A 27 -4.87 10.77 -1.82
C GLY A 27 -6.30 11.32 -1.89
N ARG A 28 -6.66 12.01 -2.99
CA ARG A 28 -8.04 12.49 -3.19
C ARG A 28 -9.05 11.36 -3.34
N ALA A 29 -8.70 10.28 -4.04
CA ALA A 29 -9.58 9.13 -4.20
C ALA A 29 -9.79 8.40 -2.86
N VAL A 30 -8.74 8.31 -2.04
CA VAL A 30 -8.81 7.79 -0.67
C VAL A 30 -9.72 8.66 0.20
N LEU A 31 -9.53 9.99 0.17
CA LEU A 31 -10.38 10.92 0.89
C LEU A 31 -11.84 10.87 0.43
N ALA A 32 -12.09 10.76 -0.87
CA ALA A 32 -13.44 10.60 -1.41
C ALA A 32 -14.06 9.26 -0.98
N ALA A 33 -13.28 8.18 -0.98
CA ALA A 33 -13.76 6.88 -0.51
C ALA A 33 -14.05 6.88 1.01
N MET A 34 -13.33 7.68 1.80
CA MET A 34 -13.64 7.88 3.23
C MET A 34 -14.90 8.71 3.42
N ASP A 35 -15.07 9.78 2.63
CA ASP A 35 -16.27 10.61 2.66
C ASP A 35 -17.53 9.80 2.29
N GLU A 36 -17.37 8.84 1.36
CA GLU A 36 -18.42 7.89 0.98
C GLU A 36 -18.57 6.68 1.94
N ASP A 37 -17.84 6.62 3.06
CA ASP A 37 -17.79 5.50 4.02
C ASP A 37 -17.45 4.14 3.37
N LYS A 38 -16.82 4.17 2.18
CA LYS A 38 -16.40 2.99 1.41
C LYS A 38 -15.05 2.45 1.85
N VAL A 39 -14.24 3.28 2.51
CA VAL A 39 -12.90 2.92 2.96
C VAL A 39 -12.67 3.47 4.36
N THR A 40 -12.20 2.61 5.26
CA THR A 40 -11.80 3.00 6.62
C THR A 40 -10.28 2.99 6.71
N LEU A 41 -9.69 3.98 7.39
CA LEU A 41 -8.26 3.90 7.72
C LEU A 41 -8.02 2.85 8.80
N PRO A 42 -6.92 2.07 8.72
CA PRO A 42 -5.85 2.13 7.73
C PRO A 42 -6.17 1.37 6.43
N VAL A 43 -5.69 1.92 5.30
CA VAL A 43 -5.67 1.22 4.00
C VAL A 43 -4.36 0.47 3.82
N TRP A 44 -4.38 -0.70 3.20
CA TRP A 44 -3.20 -1.55 3.04
C TRP A 44 -2.71 -1.55 1.59
N MET A 45 -1.39 -1.57 1.43
CA MET A 45 -0.75 -1.75 0.12
C MET A 45 -0.21 -3.18 0.07
N VAL A 46 -0.84 -4.02 -0.74
CA VAL A 46 -0.41 -5.41 -0.96
C VAL A 46 0.50 -5.43 -2.18
N TYR A 47 1.71 -5.97 -2.03
CA TYR A 47 2.66 -6.12 -3.11
C TYR A 47 3.40 -7.46 -2.97
N ASP A 48 3.92 -7.93 -4.08
CA ASP A 48 4.64 -9.20 -4.17
C ASP A 48 6.15 -9.00 -3.94
N ASP A 49 6.85 -10.08 -3.59
CA ASP A 49 8.32 -10.11 -3.37
C ASP A 49 9.14 -9.95 -4.65
N SER A 50 8.52 -9.68 -5.80
CA SER A 50 9.19 -9.48 -7.10
C SER A 50 10.37 -8.48 -7.09
N GLU A 51 10.41 -7.51 -6.18
CA GLU A 51 11.56 -6.59 -6.01
C GLU A 51 12.36 -6.85 -4.70
N GLY A 52 12.26 -8.02 -4.09
CA GLY A 52 12.96 -8.41 -2.86
C GLY A 52 12.33 -7.85 -1.58
N GLY A 53 11.00 -7.87 -1.51
CA GLY A 53 10.22 -7.52 -0.31
C GLY A 53 10.12 -6.03 -0.02
N VAL A 54 10.69 -5.19 -0.88
CA VAL A 54 10.55 -3.74 -0.80
C VAL A 54 9.35 -3.27 -1.62
N PRO A 55 8.61 -2.26 -1.14
CA PRO A 55 7.51 -1.69 -1.89
C PRO A 55 8.05 -1.14 -3.22
N PRO A 56 7.41 -1.44 -4.36
CA PRO A 56 7.84 -1.06 -5.70
C PRO A 56 7.60 0.44 -5.95
N VAL A 57 8.27 1.30 -5.18
CA VAL A 57 8.13 2.75 -5.27
C VAL A 57 9.47 3.36 -5.66
N LYS A 58 9.52 3.95 -6.86
CA LYS A 58 10.69 4.70 -7.35
C LYS A 58 10.74 6.11 -6.76
N ALA A 59 10.64 6.22 -5.45
CA ALA A 59 10.78 7.48 -4.73
C ALA A 59 12.10 7.49 -3.95
N THR A 60 13.17 7.92 -4.62
CA THR A 60 14.51 8.12 -4.04
C THR A 60 14.57 9.18 -2.93
N ASN A 61 13.50 9.94 -2.72
CA ASN A 61 13.40 10.98 -1.67
C ASN A 61 12.79 10.51 -0.35
N VAL A 62 12.23 9.29 -0.30
CA VAL A 62 11.74 8.73 0.96
C VAL A 62 12.86 7.91 1.56
N SER A 63 13.37 8.32 2.72
CA SER A 63 14.27 7.49 3.52
C SER A 63 13.50 6.26 3.97
N MET A 64 13.57 5.19 3.20
CA MET A 64 13.07 3.88 3.61
C MET A 64 13.96 3.38 4.73
N VAL A 65 13.37 3.17 5.90
CA VAL A 65 14.02 2.43 6.98
C VAL A 65 14.03 0.94 6.61
N GLU A 66 14.86 0.15 7.29
CA GLU A 66 14.90 -1.31 7.12
C GLU A 66 13.48 -1.93 7.26
N PRO A 67 13.06 -2.77 6.31
CA PRO A 67 11.71 -3.37 6.27
C PRO A 67 11.37 -4.10 7.57
N GLU A 68 12.38 -4.72 8.19
CA GLU A 68 12.27 -5.41 9.49
C GLU A 68 11.72 -4.50 10.60
N LYS A 69 12.04 -3.20 10.58
CA LYS A 69 11.52 -2.26 11.59
C LYS A 69 10.04 -1.94 11.39
N TYR A 70 9.58 -1.90 10.14
CA TYR A 70 8.16 -1.72 9.85
C TYR A 70 7.35 -2.96 10.22
N VAL A 71 7.90 -4.16 9.98
CA VAL A 71 7.29 -5.42 10.41
C VAL A 71 7.25 -5.52 11.93
N ALA A 72 8.36 -5.21 12.61
CA ALA A 72 8.43 -5.20 14.08
C ALA A 72 7.51 -4.16 14.71
N ALA A 73 7.29 -3.02 14.06
CA ALA A 73 6.32 -2.00 14.49
C ALA A 73 4.85 -2.40 14.22
N GLY A 74 4.60 -3.54 13.55
CA GLY A 74 3.28 -3.98 13.15
C GLY A 74 2.66 -3.15 12.02
N LEU A 75 3.46 -2.30 11.36
CA LEU A 75 3.03 -1.47 10.24
C LEU A 75 3.03 -2.26 8.93
N TRP A 76 3.91 -3.25 8.79
CA TRP A 76 3.97 -4.16 7.64
C TRP A 76 3.68 -5.59 8.07
N ARG A 77 2.94 -6.30 7.23
CA ARG A 77 2.71 -7.73 7.34
C ARG A 77 3.35 -8.42 6.15
N THR A 78 3.99 -9.55 6.42
CA THR A 78 4.57 -10.43 5.42
C THR A 78 4.10 -11.84 5.75
N ALA A 79 3.69 -12.57 4.71
CA ALA A 79 3.23 -13.93 4.79
C ALA A 79 3.59 -14.64 3.49
N ASP A 80 3.82 -15.95 3.55
CA ASP A 80 4.16 -16.78 2.40
C ASP A 80 2.97 -16.97 1.44
N THR A 81 1.74 -16.77 1.92
CA THR A 81 0.51 -16.91 1.14
C THR A 81 -0.44 -15.74 1.36
N LEU A 82 -1.27 -15.43 0.34
CA LEU A 82 -2.30 -14.39 0.43
C LEU A 82 -3.36 -14.71 1.48
N GLU A 83 -3.58 -15.98 1.80
CA GLU A 83 -4.54 -16.41 2.83
C GLU A 83 -4.02 -16.15 4.25
N GLU A 84 -2.70 -16.06 4.42
CA GLU A 84 -2.03 -15.79 5.69
C GLU A 84 -1.69 -14.30 5.89
N LEU A 85 -1.82 -13.48 4.84
CA LEU A 85 -1.54 -12.05 4.83
C LEU A 85 -2.69 -11.23 5.44
#